data_AF-A0A1Q2CRS1-F1
#
_entry.id   AF-A0A1Q2CRS1-F1
#
_cell.length_a   1.000
_cell.length_b   1.000
_cell.length_c   1.000
_cell.angle_alpha   90.00
_cell.angle_beta   90.00
_cell.angle_gamma   90.00
#
_symmetry.space_group_name_H-M   'P 1'
#
loop_
_entity.id
_entity.type
_entity.pdbx_description
1 polymer ?
#
loop_
_entity_poly.entity_id
_entity_poly.type
_entity_poly.pdbx_seq_one_letter_code
_entity_poly.pdbx_strand_id
1 'polypeptide(L)'
;MHLPVIQRNRADVDLVALVELSRARLDTIAERHGVPADGRFTSLDDLVAAIDRGDLAVDAAIIATGGGHTDEALALVRAGVKVLVEKPLGWSGHDLDTLEEGLAEIGRSPRNGCGSAT
;
A
#
# COMPACT_ATOMS: atom_id res chain seq x y z
N MET A 1 0.56 8.48 -10.78
CA MET A 1 -0.85 8.87 -10.95
C MET A 1 -1.50 9.37 -9.65
N HIS A 2 -1.29 8.70 -8.49
CA HIS A 2 -1.99 9.06 -7.24
C HIS A 2 -1.47 10.30 -6.49
N LEU A 3 -0.17 10.54 -6.52
CA LEU A 3 0.46 11.61 -5.72
C LEU A 3 -0.13 13.02 -5.95
N PRO A 4 -0.51 13.43 -7.18
CA PRO A 4 -1.22 14.70 -7.38
C PRO A 4 -2.61 14.76 -6.73
N VAL A 5 -3.34 13.64 -6.68
CA VAL A 5 -4.68 13.58 -6.06
C VAL A 5 -4.56 13.67 -4.55
N ILE A 6 -3.62 12.93 -3.95
CA ILE A 6 -3.33 13.00 -2.51
C ILE A 6 -2.96 14.43 -2.11
N GLN A 7 -2.11 15.10 -2.89
CA GLN A 7 -1.74 16.49 -2.64
C GLN A 7 -2.90 17.48 -2.68
N ARG A 8 -3.88 17.27 -3.58
CA ARG A 8 -5.06 18.14 -3.64
C ARG A 8 -6.00 17.96 -2.45
N ASN A 9 -5.93 16.81 -1.79
CA ASN A 9 -6.77 16.47 -0.64
C ASN A 9 -5.96 16.38 0.67
N ARG A 10 -4.87 17.17 0.80
CA ARG A 10 -4.01 17.22 2.00
C ARG A 10 -4.73 17.65 3.28
N ALA A 11 -5.95 18.20 3.16
CA ALA A 11 -6.78 18.50 4.32
C ALA A 11 -7.40 17.24 4.95
N ASP A 12 -7.55 16.17 4.16
CA ASP A 12 -8.23 14.93 4.56
C ASP A 12 -7.28 13.72 4.60
N VAL A 13 -6.11 13.80 3.92
CA VAL A 13 -5.16 12.70 3.79
C VAL A 13 -3.72 13.20 3.91
N ASP A 14 -2.95 12.54 4.77
CA ASP A 14 -1.51 12.76 4.90
C ASP A 14 -0.69 11.69 4.19
N LEU A 15 0.32 12.11 3.42
CA LEU A 15 1.30 11.21 2.82
C LEU A 15 2.44 10.98 3.82
N VAL A 16 2.27 9.97 4.67
CA VAL A 16 3.19 9.67 5.77
C VAL A 16 4.35 8.75 5.38
N ALA A 17 4.20 7.98 4.30
CA ALA A 17 5.19 6.99 3.90
C ALA A 17 5.33 6.83 2.37
N LEU A 18 6.52 6.45 1.92
CA LEU A 18 6.82 6.04 0.56
C LEU A 18 7.76 4.83 0.55
N VAL A 19 7.44 3.85 -0.30
CA VAL A 19 8.31 2.72 -0.63
C VAL A 19 8.77 2.86 -2.08
N GLU A 20 10.07 2.91 -2.30
CA GLU A 20 10.66 2.93 -3.65
C GLU A 20 12.07 2.32 -3.61
N LEU A 21 12.33 1.35 -4.50
CA LEU A 21 13.58 0.58 -4.54
C LEU A 21 14.81 1.48 -4.77
N SER A 22 14.66 2.49 -5.63
CA SER A 22 15.75 3.43 -5.91
C SER A 22 15.80 4.55 -4.86
N ARG A 23 16.81 4.53 -3.98
CA ARG A 23 17.05 5.59 -2.98
C ARG A 23 17.02 6.99 -3.58
N ALA A 24 17.69 7.20 -4.73
CA ALA A 24 17.71 8.49 -5.40
C ALA A 24 16.33 8.96 -5.87
N ARG A 25 15.51 8.04 -6.40
CA ARG A 25 14.13 8.35 -6.81
C ARG A 25 13.24 8.59 -5.59
N LEU A 26 13.40 7.78 -4.54
CA LEU A 26 12.68 7.93 -3.28
C LEU A 26 12.90 9.31 -2.68
N ASP A 27 14.15 9.77 -2.57
CA ASP A 27 14.46 11.10 -2.05
C ASP A 27 13.85 12.21 -2.91
N THR A 28 13.99 12.10 -4.23
CA THR A 28 13.41 13.07 -5.18
C THR A 28 11.89 13.20 -5.02
N ILE A 29 11.18 12.07 -4.89
CA ILE A 29 9.72 12.04 -4.75
C ILE A 29 9.31 12.49 -3.34
N ALA A 30 10.01 12.03 -2.31
CA ALA A 30 9.73 12.36 -0.92
C ALA A 30 9.89 13.86 -0.65
N GLU A 31 10.96 14.48 -1.14
CA GLU A 31 11.17 15.93 -1.03
C GLU A 31 10.07 16.71 -1.74
N ARG A 32 9.75 16.32 -2.98
CA ARG A 32 8.70 16.97 -3.78
C ARG A 32 7.33 16.93 -3.09
N HIS A 33 7.04 15.86 -2.36
CA HIS A 33 5.73 15.61 -1.77
C HIS A 33 5.68 15.77 -0.25
N GLY A 34 6.78 16.19 0.38
CA GLY A 34 6.84 16.50 1.81
C GLY A 34 6.80 15.28 2.72
N VAL A 35 7.35 14.13 2.28
CA VAL A 35 7.38 12.91 3.09
C VAL A 35 8.54 12.98 4.10
N PRO A 36 8.26 12.84 5.40
CA PRO A 36 9.26 12.81 6.47
C PRO A 36 10.33 11.73 6.25
N ALA A 37 11.53 11.90 6.82
CA ALA A 37 12.66 11.00 6.59
C ALA A 37 12.44 9.58 7.14
N ASP A 38 11.78 9.49 8.29
CA ASP A 38 11.31 8.25 8.94
C ASP A 38 10.20 7.53 8.15
N GLY A 39 9.54 8.23 7.21
CA GLY A 39 8.56 7.67 6.28
C GLY A 39 9.15 7.18 4.95
N ARG A 40 10.48 7.08 4.78
CA ARG A 40 11.10 6.74 3.48
C ARG A 40 11.75 5.36 3.52
N PHE A 41 11.17 4.41 2.79
CA PHE A 41 11.62 3.01 2.81
C PHE A 41 12.06 2.55 1.41
N THR A 42 13.12 1.74 1.34
CA THR A 42 13.56 1.10 0.10
C THR A 42 13.04 -0.32 -0.07
N SER A 43 12.31 -0.84 0.92
CA SER A 43 11.67 -2.15 0.88
C SER A 43 10.30 -2.09 1.58
N LEU A 44 9.41 -3.02 1.24
CA LEU A 44 8.13 -3.16 1.93
C LEU A 44 8.31 -3.72 3.34
N ASP A 45 9.24 -4.65 3.51
CA ASP A 45 9.53 -5.30 4.79
C ASP A 45 9.93 -4.27 5.86
N ASP A 46 10.74 -3.27 5.50
CA ASP A 46 11.13 -2.20 6.43
C ASP A 46 9.92 -1.33 6.84
N LEU A 47 9.00 -1.06 5.91
CA LEU A 47 7.76 -0.35 6.19
C LEU A 47 6.88 -1.14 7.15
N VAL A 48 6.65 -2.43 6.85
CA VAL A 48 5.82 -3.32 7.69
C VAL A 48 6.43 -3.44 9.09
N ALA A 49 7.75 -3.62 9.19
CA ALA A 49 8.43 -3.69 10.47
C ALA A 49 8.29 -2.38 11.28
N ALA A 50 8.29 -1.21 10.65
CA ALA A 50 8.05 0.06 11.32
C ALA A 50 6.60 0.18 11.85
N ILE A 51 5.62 -0.32 11.09
CA ILE A 51 4.21 -0.37 11.50
C ILE A 51 4.03 -1.31 12.69
N ASP A 52 4.57 -2.53 12.62
CA ASP A 52 4.43 -3.55 13.66
C ASP A 52 5.05 -3.11 14.99
N ARG A 53 6.14 -2.33 14.95
CA ARG A 53 6.77 -1.74 16.15
C ARG A 53 6.02 -0.53 16.69
N GLY A 54 5.08 0.03 15.93
CA GLY A 54 4.35 1.25 16.28
C GLY A 54 5.16 2.54 16.05
N ASP A 55 6.26 2.47 15.29
CA ASP A 55 7.07 3.65 14.95
C ASP A 55 6.37 4.54 13.91
N LEU A 56 5.45 3.97 13.14
CA LEU A 56 4.74 4.63 12.05
C LEU A 56 3.29 4.16 11.98
N ALA A 57 2.35 5.11 11.94
CA ALA A 57 0.93 4.81 11.73
C ALA A 57 0.57 4.96 10.24
N VAL A 58 -0.02 3.92 9.65
CA VAL A 58 -0.49 3.91 8.25
C VAL A 58 -1.91 3.36 8.17
N ASP A 59 -2.88 4.19 7.81
CA ASP A 59 -4.29 3.77 7.70
C ASP A 59 -4.59 3.00 6.41
N ALA A 60 -3.91 3.39 5.32
CA ALA A 60 -4.09 2.84 4.00
C ALA A 60 -2.82 2.97 3.14
N ALA A 61 -2.66 2.05 2.20
CA ALA A 61 -1.57 2.02 1.23
C ALA A 61 -2.11 1.87 -0.19
N ILE A 62 -1.41 2.49 -1.15
CA ILE A 62 -1.66 2.30 -2.57
C ILE A 62 -0.47 1.56 -3.18
N ILE A 63 -0.72 0.37 -3.72
CA ILE A 63 0.29 -0.40 -4.46
C ILE A 63 0.12 -0.04 -5.94
N ALA A 64 1.09 0.73 -6.45
CA ALA A 64 1.10 1.24 -7.84
C ALA A 64 2.40 0.90 -8.57
N THR A 65 3.07 -0.19 -8.16
CA THR A 65 4.18 -0.81 -8.87
C THR A 65 3.64 -1.75 -9.96
N GLY A 66 4.48 -2.24 -10.87
CA GLY A 66 4.08 -3.31 -11.80
C GLY A 66 4.59 -4.64 -11.27
N GLY A 67 3.72 -5.65 -11.14
CA GLY A 67 4.11 -6.97 -10.62
C GLY A 67 2.91 -7.76 -10.11
N GLY A 68 3.12 -8.98 -9.60
CA GLY A 68 2.11 -9.68 -8.81
C GLY A 68 2.11 -9.04 -7.44
N HIS A 69 0.96 -8.55 -6.98
CA HIS A 69 0.87 -7.70 -5.78
C HIS A 69 0.28 -8.42 -4.57
N THR A 70 0.13 -9.73 -4.69
CA THR A 70 -0.58 -10.57 -3.73
C THR A 70 0.14 -10.62 -2.39
N ASP A 71 1.45 -10.84 -2.43
CA ASP A 71 2.27 -10.95 -1.22
C ASP A 71 2.41 -9.59 -0.53
N GLU A 72 2.61 -8.52 -1.30
CA GLU A 72 2.71 -7.17 -0.74
C GLU A 72 1.37 -6.70 -0.14
N ALA A 73 0.26 -6.99 -0.82
CA ALA A 73 -1.06 -6.68 -0.29
C ALA A 73 -1.34 -7.47 0.99
N LEU A 74 -1.01 -8.76 1.02
CA LEU A 74 -1.22 -9.60 2.19
C LEU A 74 -0.37 -9.15 3.38
N ALA A 75 0.89 -8.78 3.16
CA ALA A 75 1.77 -8.26 4.21
C ALA A 75 1.20 -6.99 4.85
N LEU A 76 0.72 -6.04 4.02
CA LEU A 76 0.11 -4.80 4.50
C LEU A 76 -1.20 -5.03 5.24
N VAL A 77 -2.08 -5.92 4.74
CA VAL A 77 -3.34 -6.20 5.41
C VAL A 77 -3.11 -6.94 6.73
N ARG A 78 -2.12 -7.83 6.81
CA ARG A 78 -1.71 -8.46 8.08
C ARG A 78 -1.20 -7.45 9.11
N ALA A 79 -0.52 -6.39 8.66
CA ALA A 79 -0.14 -5.24 9.49
C ALA A 79 -1.31 -4.29 9.82
N GLY A 80 -2.55 -4.63 9.42
CA GLY A 80 -3.75 -3.84 9.69
C GLY A 80 -4.03 -2.69 8.71
N VAL A 81 -3.23 -2.57 7.64
CA VAL A 81 -3.33 -1.49 6.64
C VAL A 81 -4.39 -1.83 5.59
N LYS A 82 -5.23 -0.85 5.22
CA LYS A 82 -6.16 -1.02 4.09
C LYS A 82 -5.42 -0.83 2.76
N VAL A 83 -5.60 -1.72 1.80
CA VAL A 83 -4.83 -1.67 0.54
C VAL A 83 -5.73 -1.34 -0.65
N LEU A 84 -5.30 -0.38 -1.46
CA LEU A 84 -5.78 -0.17 -2.83
C LEU A 84 -4.68 -0.63 -3.79
N VAL A 85 -4.97 -1.63 -4.62
CA VAL A 85 -4.00 -2.14 -5.61
C VAL A 85 -4.40 -1.68 -6.99
N GLU A 86 -3.44 -1.12 -7.73
CA GLU A 86 -3.63 -0.82 -9.15
C GLU A 86 -3.78 -2.10 -9.96
N LYS A 87 -4.63 -2.05 -10.98
CA LYS A 87 -4.94 -3.23 -11.81
C LYS A 87 -3.76 -3.62 -12.70
N PRO A 88 -3.55 -4.93 -12.97
CA PRO A 88 -4.29 -6.07 -12.42
C PRO A 88 -3.78 -6.49 -11.03
N LEU A 89 -4.71 -6.86 -10.13
CA LEU A 89 -4.43 -7.28 -8.75
C LEU A 89 -3.55 -8.55 -8.68
N GLY A 90 -3.61 -9.41 -9.70
CA GLY A 90 -2.79 -10.61 -9.88
C GLY A 90 -2.66 -10.93 -11.37
N TRP A 91 -1.69 -11.79 -11.72
CA TRP A 91 -1.45 -12.21 -13.11
C TRP A 91 -2.27 -13.45 -13.48
N SER A 92 -2.75 -14.19 -12.48
CA SER A 92 -3.56 -15.41 -12.64
C SER A 92 -4.70 -15.49 -11.62
N GLY A 93 -5.68 -16.38 -11.86
CA GLY A 93 -6.75 -16.65 -10.89
C GLY A 93 -6.23 -17.22 -9.56
N HIS A 94 -5.15 -17.99 -9.61
CA HIS A 94 -4.51 -18.57 -8.41
C HIS A 94 -3.94 -17.49 -7.47
N ASP A 95 -3.46 -16.37 -8.02
CA ASP A 95 -2.99 -15.23 -7.23
C ASP A 95 -4.15 -14.61 -6.45
N LEU A 96 -5.35 -14.60 -7.03
CA LEU A 96 -6.55 -14.06 -6.39
C LEU A 96 -7.06 -15.01 -5.30
N ASP A 97 -7.06 -16.32 -5.57
CA ASP A 97 -7.44 -17.35 -4.59
C ASP A 97 -6.54 -17.28 -3.35
N THR A 98 -5.22 -17.15 -3.55
CA THR A 98 -4.24 -17.02 -2.46
C THR A 98 -4.50 -15.76 -1.61
N LEU A 99 -4.88 -14.64 -2.26
CA LEU A 99 -5.24 -13.41 -1.54
C LEU A 99 -6.53 -13.59 -0.73
N GLU A 100 -7.54 -14.21 -1.33
CA GLU A 100 -8.83 -14.47 -0.68
C GLU A 100 -8.66 -15.37 0.54
N GLU A 101 -7.88 -16.45 0.41
CA GLU A 101 -7.53 -17.34 1.53
C GLU A 101 -6.79 -16.57 2.64
N GLY A 102 -5.75 -15.82 2.30
CA GLY A 102 -4.97 -15.03 3.26
C GLY A 102 -5.79 -13.94 3.96
N LEU A 103 -6.77 -13.34 3.27
CA LEU A 103 -7.70 -12.38 3.86
C LEU A 103 -8.72 -13.08 4.78
N ALA A 104 -9.23 -14.24 4.38
CA ALA A 104 -10.18 -15.01 5.18
C ALA A 104 -9.59 -15.47 6.51
N GLU A 105 -8.31 -15.89 6.54
CA GLU A 105 -7.58 -16.26 7.75
C GLU A 105 -7.60 -15.17 8.84
N ILE A 106 -7.61 -13.90 8.42
CA ILE A 106 -7.60 -12.73 9.32
C ILE A 106 -8.97 -12.03 9.40
N GLY A 107 -10.05 -12.70 8.95
CA GLY A 107 -11.41 -12.18 9.02
C GLY A 107 -11.69 -10.98 8.11
N ARG A 108 -10.96 -10.86 7.00
CA ARG A 108 -11.13 -9.82 5.98
C ARG A 108 -11.62 -10.44 4.67
N SER A 109 -12.19 -9.62 3.79
CA SER A 109 -12.56 -10.01 2.43
C SER A 109 -12.18 -8.91 1.45
N PRO A 110 -11.74 -9.23 0.22
CA PRO A 110 -11.50 -8.22 -0.79
C PRO A 110 -12.84 -7.56 -1.18
N ARG A 111 -12.87 -6.23 -1.24
CA ARG A 111 -13.98 -5.49 -1.85
C ARG A 111 -13.48 -4.93 -3.16
N ASN A 112 -14.01 -5.46 -4.26
CA ASN A 112 -13.76 -4.89 -5.57
C ASN A 112 -14.40 -3.49 -5.59
N GLY A 113 -13.62 -2.45 -5.91
CA GLY A 113 -14.11 -1.06 -6.02
C GLY A 113 -15.19 -0.83 -7.09
N CYS A 114 -15.65 -1.90 -7.74
CA CYS A 114 -16.81 -1.91 -8.60
C CYS A 114 -18.00 -2.46 -7.79
N GLY A 115 -18.72 -1.56 -7.10
CA GLY A 115 -19.97 -1.92 -6.47
C GLY A 115 -20.99 -2.33 -7.54
N SER A 116 -21.54 -3.54 -7.43
CA SER A 116 -22.94 -3.74 -7.83
C SER A 116 -23.77 -3.36 -6.61
N ALA A 117 -24.44 -2.23 -6.72
CA ALA A 117 -25.55 -1.92 -5.84
C ALA A 117 -26.69 -2.90 -6.17
N THR A 118 -27.05 -3.72 -5.20
CA THR A 118 -28.41 -4.28 -5.01
C THR A 118 -28.55 -4.69 -3.56
#